data_AF-A0A7J0D488-F1
#
_entry.id   AF-A0A7J0D488-F1
#
_cell.length_a   1.000
_cell.length_b   1.000
_cell.length_c   1.000
_cell.angle_alpha   90.00
_cell.angle_beta   90.00
_cell.angle_gamma   90.00
#
_symmetry.space_group_name_H-M   'P 1'
#
loop_
_entity.id
_entity.type
_entity.pdbx_description
1 polymer ?
#
loop_
_entity_poly.entity_id
_entity_poly.type
_entity_poly.pdbx_seq_one_letter_code
_entity_poly.pdbx_strand_id
1 'polypeptide(L)'
;MSREVAVPVDADTLPVLELDDLAQEGEAALVARGAAYAKEYGRIQGVSTTLAKNLAVVVVALRVQHDDMRGSSHEYRQTVSDMYRQAGLPADSQGALQNTVRWHVGNLLRRTMTPRQLEANNLQPTSPLERLQDSRKTNSAIIKAAKVSQAVTESKPTPSRRKADADEPSTGTEIKATADHLRLASVVVDILGQLDKNVIKRHMTAGQRAALDADLAKMERKIASLRTVTKKPRSGA
;
A
#
# COMPACT_ATOMS: atom_id res chain seq x y z
N MET A 1 -35.60 32.53 -5.09
CA MET A 1 -34.90 31.23 -5.27
C MET A 1 -34.85 30.53 -3.93
N SER A 2 -35.82 29.66 -3.67
CA SER A 2 -35.89 28.90 -2.42
C SER A 2 -34.80 27.84 -2.43
N ARG A 3 -33.82 27.94 -1.53
CA ARG A 3 -32.86 26.87 -1.28
C ARG A 3 -33.64 25.71 -0.65
N GLU A 4 -33.74 24.59 -1.35
CA GLU A 4 -34.02 23.30 -0.72
C GLU A 4 -32.95 23.08 0.36
N VAL A 5 -33.36 23.21 1.62
CA VAL A 5 -32.55 22.76 2.75
C VAL A 5 -32.65 21.25 2.73
N ALA A 6 -31.59 20.58 2.28
CA ALA A 6 -31.49 19.13 2.36
C ALA A 6 -31.61 18.71 3.82
N VAL A 7 -32.73 18.10 4.18
CA VAL A 7 -32.92 17.49 5.50
C VAL A 7 -31.90 16.35 5.60
N PRO A 8 -31.03 16.32 6.62
CA PRO A 8 -30.11 15.22 6.81
C PRO A 8 -30.93 13.96 7.06
N VAL A 9 -30.90 13.03 6.10
CA VAL A 9 -31.46 11.69 6.27
C VAL A 9 -30.43 10.91 7.08
N ASP A 10 -30.79 10.56 8.30
CA ASP A 10 -29.94 9.78 9.18
C ASP A 10 -29.90 8.34 8.65
N ALA A 11 -28.71 7.84 8.29
CA ALA A 11 -28.57 6.52 7.68
C ALA A 11 -29.07 5.40 8.61
N ASP A 12 -29.00 5.64 9.92
CA ASP A 12 -29.49 4.73 10.97
C ASP A 12 -31.04 4.69 11.05
N THR A 13 -31.73 5.59 10.35
CA THR A 13 -33.20 5.64 10.29
C THR A 13 -33.77 5.14 8.97
N LEU A 14 -32.91 4.74 8.02
CA LEU A 14 -33.37 4.14 6.78
C LEU A 14 -33.95 2.75 7.08
N PRO A 15 -35.23 2.48 6.76
CA PRO A 15 -35.80 1.15 6.95
C PRO A 15 -35.00 0.16 6.10
N VAL A 16 -34.45 -0.85 6.77
CA VAL A 16 -33.79 -1.98 6.10
C VAL A 16 -34.90 -2.85 5.51
N LEU A 17 -34.79 -3.13 4.22
CA LEU A 17 -35.73 -3.97 3.50
C LEU A 17 -35.55 -5.43 3.92
N GLU A 18 -36.61 -6.05 4.43
CA GLU A 18 -36.61 -7.47 4.81
C GLU A 18 -37.20 -8.32 3.68
N LEU A 19 -36.91 -9.63 3.68
CA LEU A 19 -37.42 -10.55 2.66
C LEU A 19 -38.96 -10.68 2.70
N ASP A 20 -39.54 -10.58 3.89
CA ASP A 20 -41.00 -10.66 4.07
C ASP A 20 -41.73 -9.49 3.41
N ASP A 21 -41.09 -8.32 3.30
CA ASP A 21 -41.62 -7.14 2.59
C ASP A 21 -41.74 -7.36 1.07
N LEU A 22 -40.98 -8.34 0.55
CA LEU A 22 -40.88 -8.67 -0.87
C LEU A 22 -41.65 -9.94 -1.26
N ALA A 23 -42.21 -10.66 -0.27
CA ALA A 23 -42.76 -12.00 -0.46
C ALA A 23 -43.94 -12.06 -1.47
N GLN A 24 -44.64 -10.95 -1.68
CA GLN A 24 -45.78 -10.84 -2.60
C GLN A 24 -45.45 -10.07 -3.89
N GLU A 25 -44.21 -9.63 -4.08
CA GLU A 25 -43.80 -8.90 -5.28
C GLU A 25 -43.52 -9.84 -6.45
N GLY A 26 -44.04 -9.50 -7.64
CA GLY A 26 -43.71 -10.21 -8.87
C GLY A 26 -42.29 -9.90 -9.35
N GLU A 27 -41.71 -10.81 -10.15
CA GLU A 27 -40.33 -10.71 -10.67
C GLU A 27 -40.01 -9.34 -11.30
N ALA A 28 -40.90 -8.81 -12.13
CA ALA A 28 -40.70 -7.51 -12.78
C ALA A 28 -40.61 -6.34 -11.78
N ALA A 29 -41.37 -6.40 -10.68
CA ALA A 29 -41.33 -5.39 -9.62
C ALA A 29 -40.01 -5.47 -8.83
N LEU A 30 -39.56 -6.69 -8.51
CA LEU A 30 -38.28 -6.93 -7.85
C LEU A 30 -37.09 -6.43 -8.69
N VAL A 31 -37.11 -6.71 -10.01
CA VAL A 31 -36.08 -6.20 -10.93
C VAL A 31 -36.09 -4.68 -11.00
N ALA A 32 -37.27 -4.06 -11.11
CA ALA A 32 -37.38 -2.60 -11.15
C ALA A 32 -36.88 -1.95 -9.85
N ARG A 33 -37.24 -2.52 -8.70
CA ARG A 33 -36.79 -2.08 -7.37
C ARG A 33 -35.28 -2.25 -7.20
N GLY A 34 -34.72 -3.40 -7.58
CA GLY A 34 -33.28 -3.65 -7.55
C GLY A 34 -32.50 -2.69 -8.44
N ALA A 35 -33.00 -2.42 -9.65
CA ALA A 35 -32.41 -1.43 -10.56
C ALA A 35 -32.44 0.00 -9.98
N ALA A 36 -33.53 0.38 -9.30
CA ALA A 36 -33.64 1.67 -8.63
C ALA A 36 -32.60 1.81 -7.51
N TYR A 37 -32.40 0.80 -6.67
CA TYR A 37 -31.36 0.81 -5.63
C TYR A 37 -29.95 0.82 -6.21
N ALA A 38 -29.68 0.04 -7.25
CA ALA A 38 -28.38 0.08 -7.92
C ALA A 38 -28.06 1.46 -8.50
N LYS A 39 -29.08 2.13 -9.08
CA LYS A 39 -28.96 3.50 -9.60
C LYS A 39 -28.67 4.51 -8.50
N GLU A 40 -29.39 4.44 -7.37
CA GLU A 40 -29.16 5.35 -6.25
C GLU A 40 -27.81 5.08 -5.57
N TYR A 41 -27.43 3.81 -5.40
CA TYR A 41 -26.09 3.44 -4.94
C TYR A 41 -25.02 4.03 -5.84
N GLY A 42 -25.15 3.91 -7.17
CA GLY A 42 -24.24 4.53 -8.13
C GLY A 42 -24.19 6.06 -8.01
N ARG A 43 -25.30 6.71 -7.66
CA ARG A 43 -25.35 8.17 -7.43
C ARG A 43 -24.60 8.58 -6.17
N ILE A 44 -24.69 7.78 -5.10
CA ILE A 44 -24.03 8.04 -3.80
C ILE A 44 -22.55 7.62 -3.86
N GLN A 45 -22.22 6.63 -4.67
CA GLN A 45 -20.87 6.10 -4.78
C GLN A 45 -19.88 7.20 -5.20
N GLY A 46 -18.87 7.42 -4.36
CA GLY A 46 -17.83 8.43 -4.61
C GLY A 46 -18.22 9.86 -4.24
N VAL A 47 -19.47 10.12 -3.84
CA VAL A 47 -19.88 11.43 -3.29
C VAL A 47 -19.09 11.73 -2.03
N SER A 48 -18.98 10.78 -1.10
CA SER A 48 -18.20 10.94 0.14
C SER A 48 -16.74 11.30 -0.14
N THR A 49 -16.09 10.60 -1.07
CA THR A 49 -14.71 10.88 -1.50
C THR A 49 -14.59 12.27 -2.13
N THR A 50 -15.58 12.69 -2.93
CA THR A 50 -15.59 14.02 -3.57
C THR A 50 -15.75 15.12 -2.53
N LEU A 51 -16.65 14.93 -1.56
CA LEU A 51 -16.83 15.85 -0.43
C LEU A 51 -15.55 15.94 0.42
N ALA A 52 -14.87 14.82 0.68
CA ALA A 52 -13.60 14.82 1.41
C ALA A 52 -12.49 15.58 0.65
N LYS A 53 -12.43 15.48 -0.69
CA LYS A 53 -11.53 16.27 -1.52
C LYS A 53 -11.86 17.77 -1.46
N ASN A 54 -13.14 18.13 -1.57
CA ASN A 54 -13.57 19.53 -1.49
C ASN A 54 -13.26 20.12 -0.11
N LEU A 55 -13.49 19.35 0.96
CA LEU A 55 -13.14 19.75 2.32
C LEU A 55 -11.63 19.92 2.49
N ALA A 56 -10.81 19.08 1.83
CA ALA A 56 -9.36 19.27 1.79
C ALA A 56 -8.95 20.59 1.11
N VAL A 57 -9.65 21.01 0.05
CA VAL A 57 -9.42 22.33 -0.58
C VAL A 57 -9.74 23.46 0.40
N VAL A 58 -10.88 23.38 1.11
CA VAL A 58 -11.25 24.37 2.13
C VAL A 58 -10.19 24.43 3.24
N VAL A 59 -9.73 23.28 3.74
CA VAL A 59 -8.67 23.21 4.76
C VAL A 59 -7.37 23.84 4.27
N VAL A 60 -6.98 23.64 3.00
CA VAL A 60 -5.80 24.31 2.43
C VAL A 60 -6.03 25.81 2.27
N ALA A 61 -7.23 26.25 1.90
CA ALA A 61 -7.55 27.68 1.84
C ALA A 61 -7.43 28.35 3.21
N LEU A 62 -7.88 27.70 4.29
CA LEU A 62 -7.68 28.18 5.67
C LEU A 62 -6.19 28.27 6.01
N ARG A 63 -5.37 27.29 5.61
CA ARG A 63 -3.91 27.35 5.81
C ARG A 63 -3.28 28.56 5.13
N VAL A 64 -3.73 28.90 3.92
CA VAL A 64 -3.27 30.10 3.20
C VAL A 64 -3.68 31.37 3.95
N GLN A 65 -4.93 31.45 4.41
CA GLN A 65 -5.42 32.61 5.16
C GLN A 65 -4.69 32.85 6.49
N HIS A 66 -4.26 31.78 7.16
CA HIS A 66 -3.48 31.85 8.40
C HIS A 66 -1.95 31.89 8.16
N ASP A 67 -1.48 31.97 6.92
CA ASP A 67 -0.06 31.85 6.54
C ASP A 67 0.66 30.64 7.19
N ASP A 68 -0.06 29.51 7.28
CA ASP A 68 0.37 28.30 7.97
C ASP A 68 0.12 27.07 7.09
N MET A 69 0.93 26.94 6.04
CA MET A 69 0.85 25.80 5.12
C MET A 69 1.10 24.46 5.81
N ARG A 70 1.79 24.45 6.96
CA ARG A 70 2.01 23.24 7.78
C ARG A 70 0.74 22.85 8.53
N GLY A 71 -0.09 23.81 8.93
CA GLY A 71 -1.31 23.62 9.70
C GLY A 71 -1.03 23.29 11.17
N SER A 72 -0.04 23.97 11.76
CA SER A 72 0.45 23.72 13.12
C SER A 72 0.16 24.85 14.12
N SER A 73 -0.20 26.04 13.64
CA SER A 73 -0.59 27.17 14.46
C SER A 73 -1.84 26.86 15.28
N HIS A 74 -1.98 27.54 16.43
CA HIS A 74 -3.12 27.33 17.32
C HIS A 74 -4.41 27.86 16.70
N GLU A 75 -4.38 29.07 16.13
CA GLU A 75 -5.54 29.74 15.53
C GLU A 75 -6.15 28.94 14.37
N TYR A 76 -5.32 28.44 13.45
CA TYR A 76 -5.78 27.56 12.38
C TYR A 76 -6.44 26.30 12.93
N ARG A 77 -5.84 25.65 13.95
CA ARG A 77 -6.38 24.42 14.52
C ARG A 77 -7.72 24.66 15.21
N GLN A 78 -7.89 25.78 15.89
CA GLN A 78 -9.16 26.17 16.48
C GLN A 78 -10.23 26.38 15.40
N THR A 79 -9.91 27.16 14.36
CA THR A 79 -10.82 27.42 13.23
C THR A 79 -11.27 26.14 12.53
N VAL A 80 -10.33 25.22 12.24
CA VAL A 80 -10.66 23.91 11.65
C VAL A 80 -11.48 23.06 12.63
N SER A 81 -11.17 23.09 13.92
CA SER A 81 -11.96 22.35 14.91
C SER A 81 -13.39 22.86 15.00
N ASP A 82 -13.59 24.17 14.93
CA ASP A 82 -14.91 24.77 14.98
C ASP A 82 -15.72 24.49 13.71
N MET A 83 -15.07 24.44 12.54
CA MET A 83 -15.69 23.97 11.30
C MET A 83 -16.27 22.56 11.45
N TYR A 84 -15.51 21.61 12.00
CA TYR A 84 -16.03 20.25 12.22
C TYR A 84 -17.09 20.18 13.32
N ARG A 85 -16.97 21.02 14.36
CA ARG A 85 -17.96 21.10 15.44
C ARG A 85 -19.32 21.59 14.93
N GLN A 86 -19.32 22.60 14.07
CA GLN A 86 -20.53 23.15 13.45
C GLN A 86 -21.22 22.16 12.52
N ALA A 87 -20.51 21.16 12.00
CA ALA A 87 -21.09 20.12 11.17
C ALA A 87 -21.98 19.13 11.94
N GLY A 88 -21.93 19.13 13.29
CA GLY A 88 -22.80 18.30 14.12
C GLY A 88 -22.58 16.78 13.98
N LEU A 89 -21.41 16.36 13.48
CA LEU A 89 -21.10 14.94 13.29
C LEU A 89 -20.82 14.25 14.63
N PRO A 90 -21.18 12.95 14.79
CA PRO A 90 -20.71 12.13 15.89
C PRO A 90 -19.17 12.11 15.97
N ALA A 91 -18.62 12.00 17.18
CA ALA A 91 -17.18 12.08 17.42
C ALA A 91 -16.38 11.03 16.62
N ASP A 92 -16.90 9.80 16.51
CA ASP A 92 -16.26 8.72 15.77
C ASP A 92 -16.20 9.01 14.26
N SER A 93 -17.32 9.49 13.69
CA SER A 93 -17.43 9.89 12.29
C SER A 93 -16.52 11.09 11.99
N GLN A 94 -16.40 12.03 12.93
CA GLN A 94 -15.53 13.19 12.81
C GLN A 94 -14.05 12.77 12.71
N GLY A 95 -13.59 11.83 13.55
CA GLY A 95 -12.21 11.32 13.50
C GLY A 95 -11.88 10.63 12.17
N ALA A 96 -12.78 9.77 11.69
CA ALA A 96 -12.62 9.08 10.40
C ALA A 96 -12.58 10.06 9.21
N LEU A 97 -13.48 11.05 9.21
CA LEU A 97 -13.51 12.09 8.18
C LEU A 97 -12.24 12.95 8.20
N GLN A 98 -11.79 13.40 9.37
CA GLN A 98 -10.56 14.19 9.51
C GLN A 98 -9.34 13.44 8.99
N ASN A 99 -9.23 12.15 9.27
CA ASN A 99 -8.14 11.31 8.76
C ASN A 99 -8.16 11.23 7.23
N THR A 100 -9.35 11.03 6.65
CA THR A 100 -9.55 10.99 5.20
C THR A 100 -9.19 12.32 4.54
N VAL A 101 -9.67 13.43 5.11
CA VAL A 101 -9.36 14.79 4.63
C VAL A 101 -7.87 15.07 4.73
N ARG A 102 -7.20 14.69 5.84
CA ARG A 102 -5.76 14.88 6.02
C ARG A 102 -4.95 14.18 4.92
N TRP A 103 -5.36 13.00 4.50
CA TRP A 103 -4.74 12.29 3.36
C TRP A 103 -4.87 13.11 2.07
N HIS A 104 -6.06 13.64 1.79
CA HIS A 104 -6.30 14.49 0.62
C HIS A 104 -5.54 15.82 0.67
N VAL A 105 -5.47 16.48 1.82
CA VAL A 105 -4.67 17.69 2.04
C VAL A 105 -3.21 17.41 1.72
N GLY A 106 -2.66 16.31 2.22
CA GLY A 106 -1.27 15.91 1.94
C GLY A 106 -1.00 15.76 0.44
N ASN A 107 -1.89 15.12 -0.29
CA ASN A 107 -1.77 14.97 -1.74
C ASN A 107 -1.98 16.29 -2.50
N LEU A 108 -2.94 17.11 -2.07
CA LEU A 108 -3.25 18.39 -2.69
C LEU A 108 -2.05 19.34 -2.62
N LEU A 109 -1.44 19.49 -1.45
CA LEU A 109 -0.25 20.34 -1.26
C LEU A 109 0.88 19.99 -2.22
N ARG A 110 1.07 18.70 -2.54
CA ARG A 110 2.15 18.23 -3.43
C ARG A 110 1.80 18.33 -4.91
N ARG A 111 0.52 18.51 -5.23
CA ARG A 111 0.08 18.84 -6.59
C ARG A 111 0.20 20.33 -6.86
N THR A 112 0.06 21.17 -5.83
CA THR A 112 0.00 22.63 -5.99
C THR A 112 1.31 23.33 -5.65
N MET A 113 2.16 22.74 -4.81
CA MET A 113 3.45 23.32 -4.39
C MET A 113 4.63 22.57 -5.00
N THR A 114 5.68 23.31 -5.33
CA THR A 114 6.96 22.73 -5.75
C THR A 114 7.68 22.07 -4.56
N PRO A 115 8.61 21.12 -4.81
CA PRO A 115 9.43 20.53 -3.74
C PRO A 115 10.14 21.56 -2.86
N ARG A 116 10.67 22.64 -3.45
CA ARG A 116 11.33 23.73 -2.71
C ARG A 116 10.36 24.46 -1.78
N GLN A 117 9.14 24.73 -2.24
CA GLN A 117 8.12 25.38 -1.41
C GLN A 117 7.65 24.46 -0.27
N LEU A 118 7.56 23.15 -0.52
CA LEU A 118 7.23 22.17 0.53
C LEU A 118 8.33 22.15 1.60
N GLU A 119 9.60 22.08 1.19
CA GLU A 119 10.75 22.11 2.11
C GLU A 119 10.80 23.40 2.93
N ALA A 120 10.57 24.56 2.29
CA ALA A 120 10.49 25.85 2.98
C ALA A 120 9.43 25.89 4.08
N ASN A 121 8.36 25.09 3.93
CA ASN A 121 7.28 24.94 4.91
C ASN A 121 7.47 23.75 5.86
N ASN A 122 8.67 23.15 5.89
CA ASN A 122 8.99 21.94 6.67
C ASN A 122 8.08 20.74 6.32
N LEU A 123 7.68 20.63 5.05
CA LEU A 123 6.88 19.53 4.52
C LEU A 123 7.74 18.62 3.65
N GLN A 124 7.50 17.31 3.76
CA GLN A 124 8.17 16.30 2.94
C GLN A 124 7.71 16.39 1.47
N PRO A 125 8.61 16.41 0.47
CA PRO A 125 8.23 16.42 -0.94
C PRO A 125 7.42 15.19 -1.37
N THR A 126 7.75 14.02 -0.83
CA THR A 126 7.07 12.77 -1.15
C THR A 126 5.65 12.74 -0.63
N SER A 127 4.72 12.27 -1.45
CA SER A 127 3.30 12.21 -1.13
C SER A 127 2.95 11.03 -0.22
N PRO A 128 1.88 11.15 0.59
CA PRO A 128 1.31 10.01 1.30
C PRO A 128 1.03 8.81 0.38
N LEU A 129 0.59 9.07 -0.86
CA LEU A 129 0.32 8.03 -1.85
C LEU A 129 1.60 7.30 -2.29
N GLU A 130 2.65 8.04 -2.65
CA GLU A 130 3.94 7.46 -3.03
C GLU A 130 4.53 6.63 -1.89
N ARG A 131 4.51 7.16 -0.66
CA ARG A 131 5.00 6.42 0.52
C ARG A 131 4.21 5.13 0.76
N LEU A 132 2.90 5.14 0.52
CA LEU A 132 2.08 3.93 0.64
C LEU A 132 2.41 2.92 -0.47
N GLN A 133 2.62 3.38 -1.70
CA GLN A 133 3.02 2.52 -2.81
C GLN A 133 4.40 1.90 -2.56
N ASP A 134 5.34 2.68 -2.07
CA ASP A 134 6.69 2.21 -1.73
C ASP A 134 6.63 1.20 -0.59
N SER A 135 5.86 1.48 0.47
CA SER A 135 5.64 0.52 1.57
C SER A 135 4.98 -0.78 1.11
N ARG A 136 4.02 -0.72 0.17
CA ARG A 136 3.41 -1.92 -0.41
C ARG A 136 4.40 -2.71 -1.25
N LYS A 137 5.24 -2.05 -2.05
CA LYS A 137 6.28 -2.69 -2.84
C LYS A 137 7.30 -3.38 -1.94
N THR A 138 7.80 -2.70 -0.91
CA THR A 138 8.76 -3.29 0.04
C THR A 138 8.15 -4.46 0.79
N ASN A 139 6.93 -4.32 1.33
CA ASN A 139 6.26 -5.41 2.02
C ASN A 139 6.01 -6.62 1.10
N SER A 140 5.61 -6.39 -0.15
CA SER A 140 5.43 -7.48 -1.12
C SER A 140 6.73 -8.21 -1.44
N ALA A 141 7.85 -7.49 -1.55
CA ALA A 141 9.17 -8.06 -1.78
C ALA A 141 9.62 -8.89 -0.57
N ILE A 142 9.40 -8.40 0.65
CA ILE A 142 9.70 -9.12 1.90
C ILE A 142 8.89 -10.41 1.99
N ILE A 143 7.57 -10.35 1.73
CA ILE A 143 6.70 -11.53 1.76
C ILE A 143 7.12 -12.55 0.69
N LYS A 144 7.45 -12.09 -0.54
CA LYS A 144 7.95 -12.96 -1.62
C LYS A 144 9.26 -13.63 -1.20
N ALA A 145 10.21 -12.89 -0.64
CA ALA A 145 11.47 -13.42 -0.14
C ALA A 145 11.29 -14.42 1.01
N ALA A 146 10.38 -14.14 1.95
CA ALA A 146 10.06 -15.05 3.06
C ALA A 146 9.44 -16.35 2.57
N LYS A 147 8.43 -16.29 1.68
CA LYS A 147 7.79 -17.47 1.08
C LYS A 147 8.77 -18.34 0.30
N VAL A 148 9.65 -17.72 -0.49
CA VAL A 148 10.66 -18.46 -1.26
C VAL A 148 11.74 -19.06 -0.35
N SER A 149 12.14 -18.36 0.71
CA SER A 149 13.08 -18.91 1.70
C SER A 149 12.48 -20.10 2.47
N GLN A 150 11.18 -20.03 2.78
CA GLN A 150 10.45 -21.13 3.41
C GLN A 150 10.34 -22.33 2.46
N ALA A 151 9.93 -22.12 1.21
CA ALA A 151 9.87 -23.19 0.21
C ALA A 151 11.22 -23.87 -0.02
N VAL A 152 12.32 -23.12 -0.07
CA VAL A 152 13.67 -23.68 -0.17
C VAL A 152 14.07 -24.45 1.10
N THR A 153 13.61 -24.03 2.28
CA THR A 153 13.90 -24.74 3.53
C THR A 153 13.11 -26.05 3.64
N GLU A 154 11.85 -26.04 3.23
CA GLU A 154 10.97 -27.23 3.16
C GLU A 154 11.41 -28.22 2.08
N SER A 155 11.90 -27.72 0.94
CA SER A 155 12.39 -28.53 -0.19
C SER A 155 13.84 -28.98 -0.04
N LYS A 156 14.54 -28.70 1.08
CA LYS A 156 15.89 -29.24 1.32
C LYS A 156 15.77 -30.76 1.50
N PRO A 157 16.37 -31.58 0.63
CA PRO A 157 16.37 -33.02 0.83
C PRO A 157 17.12 -33.34 2.13
N THR A 158 16.45 -34.00 3.07
CA THR A 158 17.08 -34.59 4.25
C THR A 158 18.18 -35.53 3.75
N PRO A 159 19.45 -35.39 4.19
CA PRO A 159 20.51 -36.28 3.73
C PRO A 159 20.13 -37.70 4.17
N SER A 160 19.73 -38.54 3.20
CA SER A 160 19.42 -39.93 3.49
C SER A 160 20.71 -40.58 3.97
N ARG A 161 20.73 -40.97 5.25
CA ARG A 161 21.72 -41.93 5.73
C ARG A 161 21.43 -43.23 4.99
N ARG A 162 22.25 -43.50 3.97
CA ARG A 162 22.22 -44.72 3.16
C ARG A 162 21.90 -45.96 4.01
N LYS A 163 20.77 -46.59 3.75
CA LYS A 163 20.72 -48.04 3.52
C LYS A 163 20.28 -48.22 2.07
N ALA A 164 21.12 -48.91 1.31
CA ALA A 164 20.84 -49.27 -0.06
C ALA A 164 19.77 -50.35 -0.04
N ASP A 165 18.54 -49.97 -0.37
CA ASP A 165 17.57 -50.85 -0.98
C ASP A 165 16.82 -50.05 -2.04
N ALA A 166 16.64 -50.70 -3.19
CA ALA A 166 16.13 -50.11 -4.40
C ALA A 166 14.68 -49.68 -4.24
N ASP A 167 14.41 -48.39 -4.37
CA ASP A 167 13.07 -47.87 -4.64
C ASP A 167 13.17 -46.60 -5.49
N GLU A 168 12.15 -46.40 -6.32
CA GLU A 168 12.07 -45.53 -7.50
C GLU A 168 12.64 -44.10 -7.38
N PRO A 169 13.15 -43.52 -8.49
CA PRO A 169 13.72 -42.18 -8.46
C PRO A 169 12.64 -41.12 -8.17
N SER A 170 12.81 -40.43 -7.04
CA SER A 170 12.07 -39.23 -6.60
C SER A 170 12.31 -38.02 -7.54
N THR A 171 11.96 -38.16 -8.82
CA THR A 171 12.13 -37.13 -9.85
C THR A 171 11.33 -35.85 -9.56
N GLY A 172 10.13 -35.99 -8.98
CA GLY A 172 9.25 -34.85 -8.66
C GLY A 172 9.82 -33.90 -7.58
N THR A 173 10.46 -34.43 -6.54
CA THR A 173 11.00 -33.64 -5.42
C THR A 173 12.25 -32.85 -5.85
N GLU A 174 13.10 -33.45 -6.69
CA GLU A 174 14.32 -32.81 -7.19
C GLU A 174 14.01 -31.69 -8.20
N ILE A 175 13.01 -31.88 -9.07
CA ILE A 175 12.52 -30.84 -9.99
C ILE A 175 11.91 -29.67 -9.19
N LYS A 176 11.16 -29.95 -8.12
CA LYS A 176 10.59 -28.92 -7.24
C LYS A 176 11.68 -28.12 -6.50
N ALA A 177 12.67 -28.80 -5.91
CA ALA A 177 13.80 -28.14 -5.24
C ALA A 177 14.59 -27.25 -6.22
N THR A 178 14.83 -27.72 -7.45
CA THR A 178 15.52 -26.95 -8.49
C THR A 178 14.71 -25.71 -8.90
N ALA A 179 13.40 -25.86 -9.09
CA ALA A 179 12.51 -24.73 -9.39
C ALA A 179 12.47 -23.69 -8.27
N ASP A 180 12.47 -24.13 -7.01
CA ASP A 180 12.48 -23.23 -5.85
C ASP A 180 13.82 -22.48 -5.70
N HIS A 181 14.95 -23.12 -6.01
CA HIS A 181 16.25 -22.45 -6.07
C HIS A 181 16.35 -21.40 -7.19
N LEU A 182 15.77 -21.68 -8.37
CA LEU A 182 15.68 -20.70 -9.46
C LEU A 182 14.77 -19.52 -9.11
N ARG A 183 13.67 -19.77 -8.40
CA ARG A 183 12.80 -18.71 -7.84
C ARG A 183 13.52 -17.87 -6.80
N LEU A 184 14.39 -18.47 -5.97
CA LEU A 184 15.20 -17.73 -5.01
C LEU A 184 16.22 -16.83 -5.72
N ALA A 185 16.88 -17.34 -6.75
CA ALA A 185 17.80 -16.55 -7.55
C ALA A 185 17.11 -15.35 -8.24
N SER A 186 15.91 -15.53 -8.78
CA SER A 186 15.16 -14.41 -9.39
C SER A 186 14.73 -13.36 -8.37
N VAL A 187 14.32 -13.76 -7.16
CA VAL A 187 14.02 -12.82 -6.06
C VAL A 187 15.25 -12.03 -5.64
N VAL A 188 16.42 -12.65 -5.58
CA VAL A 188 17.68 -11.94 -5.25
C VAL A 188 18.02 -10.90 -6.31
N VAL A 189 17.85 -11.23 -7.60
CA VAL A 189 18.05 -10.27 -8.70
C VAL A 189 17.05 -9.10 -8.62
N ASP A 190 15.77 -9.40 -8.36
CA ASP A 190 14.73 -8.38 -8.16
C ASP A 190 15.10 -7.43 -7.01
N ILE A 191 15.55 -7.95 -5.87
CA ILE A 191 15.96 -7.17 -4.69
C ILE A 191 17.17 -6.29 -5.01
N LEU A 192 18.20 -6.83 -5.66
CA LEU A 192 19.39 -6.07 -6.05
C LEU A 192 19.03 -4.96 -7.06
N GLY A 193 18.07 -5.20 -7.95
CA GLY A 193 17.55 -4.20 -8.89
C GLY A 193 16.81 -3.04 -8.23
N GLN A 194 16.34 -3.20 -6.99
CA GLN A 194 15.67 -2.13 -6.22
C GLN A 194 16.66 -1.20 -5.49
N LEU A 195 17.96 -1.52 -5.46
CA LEU A 195 18.97 -0.66 -4.85
C LEU A 195 19.24 0.57 -5.74
N ASP A 196 18.85 1.76 -5.27
CA ASP A 196 19.07 3.01 -5.98
C ASP A 196 20.47 3.59 -5.71
N LYS A 197 21.25 3.75 -6.79
CA LYS A 197 22.59 4.37 -6.77
C LYS A 197 22.58 5.78 -6.18
N ASN A 198 21.51 6.54 -6.37
CA ASN A 198 21.40 7.91 -5.85
C ASN A 198 21.20 7.92 -4.34
N VAL A 199 20.43 6.98 -3.80
CA VAL A 199 20.24 6.82 -2.35
C VAL A 199 21.55 6.42 -1.69
N ILE A 200 22.28 5.48 -2.27
CA ILE A 200 23.60 5.05 -1.76
C ILE A 200 24.57 6.24 -1.72
N LYS A 201 24.58 7.09 -2.75
CA LYS A 201 25.52 8.22 -2.83
C LYS A 201 25.16 9.40 -1.93
N ARG A 202 23.86 9.73 -1.80
CA ARG A 202 23.40 10.99 -1.17
C ARG A 202 22.84 10.83 0.23
N HIS A 203 22.29 9.67 0.56
CA HIS A 203 21.47 9.49 1.77
C HIS A 203 22.01 8.44 2.73
N MET A 204 23.02 7.65 2.33
CA MET A 204 23.69 6.70 3.23
C MET A 204 24.91 7.33 3.91
N THR A 205 25.02 7.14 5.22
CA THR A 205 26.22 7.49 5.98
C THR A 205 27.41 6.64 5.54
N ALA A 206 28.63 7.07 5.87
CA ALA A 206 29.84 6.29 5.54
C ALA A 206 29.81 4.88 6.15
N GLY A 207 29.34 4.76 7.41
CA GLY A 207 29.18 3.47 8.07
C GLY A 207 28.14 2.57 7.40
N GLN A 208 27.01 3.12 6.96
CA GLN A 208 25.98 2.36 6.23
C GLN A 208 26.49 1.88 4.87
N ARG A 209 27.27 2.70 4.16
CA ARG A 209 27.90 2.31 2.88
C ARG A 209 28.91 1.18 3.06
N ALA A 210 29.75 1.27 4.10
CA ALA A 210 30.72 0.21 4.41
C ALA A 210 30.02 -1.12 4.77
N ALA A 211 28.91 -1.06 5.51
CA ALA A 211 28.12 -2.24 5.83
C ALA A 211 27.49 -2.88 4.57
N LEU A 212 26.88 -2.05 3.70
CA LEU A 212 26.34 -2.51 2.42
C LEU A 212 27.41 -3.14 1.54
N ASP A 213 28.58 -2.52 1.43
CA ASP A 213 29.72 -3.03 0.67
C ASP A 213 30.21 -4.38 1.20
N ALA A 214 30.33 -4.52 2.53
CA ALA A 214 30.70 -5.78 3.17
C ALA A 214 29.68 -6.91 2.87
N ASP A 215 28.39 -6.60 2.85
CA ASP A 215 27.35 -7.58 2.54
C ASP A 215 27.30 -7.93 1.04
N LEU A 216 27.52 -6.96 0.14
CA LEU A 216 27.70 -7.21 -1.29
C LEU A 216 28.92 -8.12 -1.54
N ALA A 217 30.05 -7.85 -0.89
CA ALA A 217 31.25 -8.68 -1.00
C ALA A 217 31.04 -10.12 -0.46
N LYS A 218 30.20 -10.32 0.57
CA LYS A 218 29.79 -11.66 1.02
C LYS A 218 28.92 -12.35 -0.04
N MET A 219 27.98 -11.63 -0.64
CA MET A 219 27.12 -12.16 -1.71
C MET A 219 27.94 -12.55 -2.93
N GLU A 220 28.88 -11.72 -3.39
CA GLU A 220 29.78 -12.01 -4.52
C GLU A 220 30.59 -13.28 -4.28
N ARG A 221 31.20 -13.43 -3.09
CA ARG A 221 31.92 -14.66 -2.71
C ARG A 221 31.02 -15.89 -2.78
N LYS A 222 29.78 -15.77 -2.29
CA LYS A 222 28.81 -16.87 -2.31
C LYS A 222 28.38 -17.21 -3.74
N ILE A 223 28.11 -16.20 -4.58
CA ILE A 223 27.82 -16.38 -6.01
C ILE A 223 28.99 -17.05 -6.72
N ALA A 224 30.22 -16.62 -6.46
CA ALA A 224 31.43 -17.24 -7.03
C ALA A 224 31.53 -18.72 -6.64
N SER A 225 31.28 -19.06 -5.37
CA SER A 225 31.28 -20.46 -4.89
C SER A 225 30.15 -21.31 -5.47
N LEU A 226 29.01 -20.71 -5.83
CA LEU A 226 27.92 -21.42 -6.50
C LEU A 226 28.21 -21.58 -8.00
N ARG A 227 28.86 -20.59 -8.61
CA ARG A 227 29.26 -20.64 -10.03
C ARG A 227 30.25 -21.76 -10.31
N THR A 228 31.14 -22.10 -9.37
CA THR A 228 32.07 -23.24 -9.53
C THR A 228 31.32 -24.57 -9.64
N VAL A 229 30.18 -24.73 -8.95
CA VAL A 229 29.32 -25.93 -9.03
C VAL A 229 28.56 -25.99 -10.36
N THR A 230 28.16 -24.84 -10.92
CA THR A 230 27.46 -24.77 -12.21
C THR A 230 28.37 -24.87 -13.44
N LYS A 231 29.69 -24.67 -13.27
CA LYS A 231 30.65 -24.83 -14.37
C LYS A 231 30.91 -26.32 -14.61
N LYS A 232 30.42 -26.85 -15.74
CA LYS A 232 30.73 -28.20 -16.22
C LYS A 232 32.26 -28.40 -16.22
N PRO A 233 32.81 -29.52 -15.70
CA PRO A 233 34.24 -29.78 -15.81
C PRO A 233 34.62 -29.76 -17.29
N ARG A 234 35.68 -29.03 -17.63
CA ARG A 234 36.27 -29.11 -18.96
C ARG A 234 36.73 -30.56 -19.16
N SER A 235 35.99 -31.32 -19.96
CA SER A 235 36.45 -32.59 -20.49
C SER A 235 37.66 -32.31 -21.38
N GLY A 236 38.86 -32.68 -20.90
CA GLY A 236 40.10 -32.55 -21.68
C GLY A 236 41.35 -32.45 -20.81
N ALA A 237 41.84 -33.59 -20.33
CA ALA A 237 43.24 -33.97 -20.25
C ALA A 237 43.32 -35.48 -20.42
#